data_AF-A0A9N8E3C4-F1
#
_entry.id   AF-A0A9N8E3C4-F1
#
_cell.length_a   1.000
_cell.length_b   1.000
_cell.length_c   1.000
_cell.angle_alpha   90.00
_cell.angle_beta   90.00
_cell.angle_gamma   90.00
#
_symmetry.space_group_name_H-M   'P 1'
#
loop_
_entity.id
_entity.type
_entity.pdbx_description
1 polymer ?
#
loop_
_entity_poly.entity_id
_entity_poly.type
_entity_poly.pdbx_seq_one_letter_code
_entity_poly.pdbx_strand_id
1 'polypeptide(L)'
;MGRRSRLLEDDESIPRSDSTSDSESCVSDDEDMDMDRSKARKHAGLIDASTRFEETLKYNKKEAREGEAAMQAEDRHPCVQFEHTVTGIEIRHHRDYPACDRKLMWNSFAEIQANADRNINEFRHDGWQWRNATEESEMVVQSVGELVHPASYKSRKAAPKRKGRKKTRVHRRKGRQYSRG
;
A
#
# COMPACT_ATOMS: atom_id res chain seq x y z
N MET A 1 -17.31 59.05 -22.83
CA MET A 1 -17.89 57.77 -23.28
C MET A 1 -17.38 56.66 -22.37
N GLY A 2 -18.27 56.13 -21.53
CA GLY A 2 -17.91 55.34 -20.35
C GLY A 2 -17.58 53.87 -20.64
N ARG A 3 -16.54 53.36 -19.98
CA ARG A 3 -16.22 51.94 -19.94
C ARG A 3 -16.80 51.36 -18.64
N ARG A 4 -17.81 50.50 -18.80
CA ARG A 4 -18.44 49.74 -17.72
C ARG A 4 -17.51 48.63 -17.24
N SER A 5 -17.06 48.72 -16.00
CA SER A 5 -16.49 47.63 -15.22
C SER A 5 -17.60 46.65 -14.83
N ARG A 6 -17.52 45.39 -15.28
CA ARG A 6 -18.31 44.28 -14.74
C ARG A 6 -17.51 43.65 -13.60
N LEU A 7 -17.88 43.97 -12.36
CA LEU A 7 -17.62 43.10 -11.22
C LEU A 7 -18.48 41.85 -11.40
N LEU A 8 -17.85 40.69 -11.47
CA LEU A 8 -18.48 39.39 -11.26
C LEU A 8 -18.09 38.98 -9.84
N GLU A 9 -19.03 39.17 -8.92
CA GLU A 9 -19.00 38.60 -7.58
C GLU A 9 -19.60 37.20 -7.68
N ASP A 10 -18.75 36.18 -7.84
CA ASP A 10 -19.17 34.80 -7.68
C ASP A 10 -18.89 34.39 -6.22
N ASP A 11 -19.92 34.53 -5.39
CA ASP A 11 -20.02 34.00 -4.04
C ASP A 11 -20.19 32.47 -4.12
N GLU A 12 -19.07 31.75 -4.21
CA GLU A 12 -19.06 30.30 -3.96
C GLU A 12 -19.09 30.05 -2.45
N SER A 13 -20.29 30.15 -1.88
CA SER A 13 -20.63 29.58 -0.59
C SER A 13 -20.39 28.05 -0.61
N ILE A 14 -19.23 27.60 -0.13
CA ILE A 14 -18.90 26.18 0.04
C ILE A 14 -19.80 25.59 1.14
N PRO A 15 -20.70 24.62 0.84
CA PRO A 15 -21.48 23.97 1.88
C PRO A 15 -20.59 23.05 2.70
N ARG A 16 -20.32 23.44 3.96
CA ARG A 16 -19.76 22.55 4.98
C ARG A 16 -20.77 21.45 5.29
N SER A 17 -20.54 20.25 4.76
CA SER A 17 -21.28 19.05 5.15
C SER A 17 -20.66 18.44 6.41
N ASP A 18 -21.08 18.95 7.56
CA ASP A 18 -20.95 18.25 8.84
C ASP A 18 -22.05 17.19 8.91
N SER A 19 -21.67 15.91 8.83
CA SER A 19 -22.59 14.77 8.98
C SER A 19 -21.81 13.53 9.38
N THR A 20 -21.21 13.56 10.57
CA THR A 20 -20.89 12.34 11.32
C THR A 20 -22.19 11.80 11.92
N SER A 21 -22.90 10.95 11.19
CA SER A 21 -23.92 10.10 11.81
C SER A 21 -23.40 8.67 11.81
N ASP A 22 -22.70 8.33 12.88
CA ASP A 22 -22.60 6.97 13.39
C ASP A 22 -24.02 6.46 13.65
N SER A 23 -24.47 5.55 12.80
CA SER A 23 -25.61 4.70 13.08
C SER A 23 -25.22 3.28 12.75
N GLU A 24 -24.39 2.73 13.63
CA GLU A 24 -24.16 1.29 13.74
C GLU A 24 -25.50 0.66 14.20
N SER A 25 -26.20 -0.01 13.29
CA SER A 25 -27.26 -0.94 13.65
C SER A 25 -27.10 -2.22 12.84
N CYS A 26 -26.07 -2.98 13.20
CA CYS A 26 -25.92 -4.38 12.83
C CYS A 26 -26.88 -5.22 13.69
N VAL A 27 -28.09 -5.43 13.18
CA VAL A 27 -28.92 -6.56 13.62
C VAL A 27 -28.45 -7.78 12.84
N SER A 28 -27.54 -8.52 13.45
CA SER A 28 -27.16 -9.86 13.01
C SER A 28 -28.12 -10.82 13.71
N ASP A 29 -28.99 -11.47 12.95
CA ASP A 29 -29.76 -12.62 13.43
C ASP A 29 -28.76 -13.75 13.74
N ASP A 30 -28.55 -13.97 15.04
CA ASP A 30 -27.81 -15.08 15.63
C ASP A 30 -28.62 -16.39 15.46
N GLU A 31 -28.47 -17.04 14.31
CA GLU A 31 -28.77 -18.46 14.17
C GLU A 31 -27.47 -19.24 14.42
N ASP A 32 -27.34 -19.71 15.66
CA ASP A 32 -26.29 -20.58 16.19
C ASP A 32 -26.15 -21.87 15.36
N MET A 33 -25.24 -21.86 14.39
CA MET A 33 -24.67 -23.07 13.80
C MET A 33 -23.38 -23.41 14.56
N ASP A 34 -23.53 -24.18 15.63
CA ASP A 34 -22.46 -24.85 16.37
C ASP A 34 -21.72 -25.84 15.44
N MET A 35 -20.81 -25.31 14.62
CA MET A 35 -19.91 -26.11 13.81
C MET A 35 -18.68 -26.45 14.65
N ASP A 36 -18.68 -27.66 15.20
CA ASP A 36 -17.62 -28.32 15.96
C ASP A 36 -16.21 -28.07 15.36
N ARG A 37 -15.53 -27.04 15.87
CA ARG A 37 -14.20 -26.59 15.44
C ARG A 37 -13.08 -27.23 16.27
N SER A 38 -13.29 -28.45 16.76
CA SER A 38 -12.39 -29.11 17.70
C SER A 38 -11.26 -29.93 17.07
N LYS A 39 -11.07 -29.88 15.74
CA LYS A 39 -10.00 -30.66 15.10
C LYS A 39 -9.26 -29.88 14.01
N ALA A 40 -7.93 -29.92 14.12
CA ALA A 40 -6.92 -29.50 13.14
C ALA A 40 -6.54 -28.02 13.12
N ARG A 41 -5.70 -27.60 14.08
CA ARG A 41 -4.58 -26.67 13.81
C ARG A 41 -3.38 -26.96 14.74
N LYS A 42 -2.89 -28.20 14.70
CA LYS A 42 -1.54 -28.55 15.16
C LYS A 42 -0.58 -28.41 13.98
N HIS A 43 -0.15 -27.19 13.66
CA HIS A 43 1.13 -26.89 12.99
C HIS A 43 1.28 -25.38 12.75
N ALA A 44 1.24 -24.58 13.81
CA ALA A 44 1.96 -23.32 13.78
C ALA A 44 3.42 -23.66 14.08
N GLY A 45 4.10 -24.20 13.05
CA GLY A 45 5.55 -24.26 13.03
C GLY A 45 6.04 -22.83 13.00
N LEU A 46 6.29 -22.30 14.20
CA LEU A 46 7.01 -21.06 14.42
C LEU A 46 8.38 -21.30 13.77
N ILE A 47 8.57 -20.75 12.57
CA ILE A 47 9.85 -20.79 11.89
C ILE A 47 10.73 -19.82 12.67
N ASP A 48 11.44 -20.34 13.67
CA ASP A 48 12.53 -19.66 14.33
C ASP A 48 13.67 -19.49 13.31
N ALA A 49 13.52 -18.48 12.47
CA ALA A 49 14.54 -18.09 11.49
C ALA A 49 15.73 -17.37 12.15
N SER A 50 15.81 -17.35 13.49
CA SER A 50 16.84 -16.64 14.22
C SER A 50 18.08 -17.49 14.53
N THR A 51 18.02 -18.81 14.31
CA THR A 51 19.17 -19.68 14.55
C THR A 51 19.88 -20.04 13.25
N ARG A 52 21.06 -19.43 13.10
CA ARG A 52 22.23 -19.99 12.42
C ARG A 52 22.35 -19.79 10.91
N PHE A 53 22.44 -18.53 10.51
CA PHE A 53 23.16 -18.16 9.29
C PHE A 53 24.58 -17.68 9.65
N GLU A 54 25.39 -18.59 10.22
CA GLU A 54 26.86 -18.42 10.27
C GLU A 54 27.48 -18.99 9.00
N GLU A 55 26.95 -18.59 7.83
CA GLU A 55 27.60 -18.91 6.58
C GLU A 55 28.79 -17.94 6.45
N THR A 56 29.92 -18.39 6.99
CA THR A 56 31.22 -17.73 6.81
C THR A 56 31.41 -17.43 5.33
N LEU A 57 31.39 -16.14 4.99
CA LEU A 57 31.69 -15.63 3.66
C LEU A 57 33.11 -16.11 3.30
N LYS A 58 33.20 -17.22 2.57
CA LYS A 58 34.45 -17.72 1.99
C LYS A 58 34.88 -16.73 0.93
N TYR A 59 35.67 -15.74 1.34
CA TYR A 59 36.38 -14.87 0.44
C TYR A 59 37.27 -15.74 -0.45
N ASN A 60 37.01 -15.75 -1.76
CA ASN A 60 37.91 -16.34 -2.73
C ASN A 60 39.19 -15.49 -2.76
N LYS A 61 40.11 -15.80 -1.84
CA LYS A 61 41.50 -15.34 -1.85
C LYS A 61 42.15 -15.98 -3.09
N LYS A 62 41.94 -15.34 -4.25
CA LYS A 62 42.71 -15.66 -5.45
C LYS A 62 44.18 -15.51 -5.10
N GLU A 63 44.88 -16.62 -5.25
CA GLU A 63 46.31 -16.74 -5.09
C GLU A 63 47.00 -15.63 -5.88
N ALA A 64 47.59 -14.69 -5.15
CA ALA A 64 48.52 -13.73 -5.70
C ALA A 64 49.74 -14.53 -6.14
N ARG A 65 49.86 -14.70 -7.45
CA ARG A 65 51.09 -15.14 -8.09
C ARG A 65 52.23 -14.25 -7.63
N GLU A 66 53.26 -14.91 -7.15
CA GLU A 66 54.59 -14.37 -6.90
C GLU A 66 55.10 -13.70 -8.19
N GLY A 67 55.07 -12.38 -8.16
CA GLY A 67 55.69 -11.48 -9.11
C GLY A 67 56.38 -10.38 -8.31
N GLU A 68 57.34 -10.78 -7.47
CA GLU A 68 58.27 -9.86 -6.84
C GLU A 68 59.20 -9.28 -7.91
N ALA A 69 58.89 -8.08 -8.39
CA ALA A 69 59.84 -7.00 -8.63
C ALA A 69 59.19 -5.89 -9.48
N ALA A 70 59.35 -4.66 -9.00
CA ALA A 70 59.16 -3.41 -9.72
C ALA A 70 57.72 -2.91 -9.92
N MET A 71 57.16 -2.30 -8.88
CA MET A 71 56.66 -0.92 -8.95
C MET A 71 56.28 -0.43 -7.55
N GLN A 72 57.13 0.43 -6.98
CA GLN A 72 56.81 1.25 -5.80
C GLN A 72 55.86 2.40 -6.21
N ALA A 73 54.74 2.07 -6.85
CA ALA A 73 53.61 2.97 -6.89
C ALA A 73 52.81 2.64 -5.64
N GLU A 74 52.86 3.53 -4.65
CA GLU A 74 52.04 3.50 -3.44
C GLU A 74 50.57 3.25 -3.83
N ASP A 75 50.17 1.99 -3.82
CA ASP A 75 48.81 1.54 -4.06
C ASP A 75 48.01 1.98 -2.84
N ARG A 76 47.58 3.24 -2.87
CA ARG A 76 46.63 3.80 -1.90
C ARG A 76 45.30 3.14 -2.16
N HIS A 77 45.19 1.87 -1.79
CA HIS A 77 43.91 1.19 -1.69
C HIS A 77 43.00 2.11 -0.88
N PRO A 78 41.83 2.49 -1.41
CA PRO A 78 40.88 3.32 -0.68
C PRO A 78 40.53 2.60 0.62
N CYS A 79 41.14 3.04 1.72
CA CYS A 79 40.87 2.49 3.03
C CYS A 79 39.56 3.13 3.50
N VAL A 80 38.48 2.36 3.46
CA VAL A 80 37.23 2.76 4.09
C VAL A 80 37.43 2.61 5.60
N GLN A 81 37.55 3.72 6.30
CA GLN A 81 37.57 3.75 7.76
C GLN A 81 36.21 4.22 8.26
N PHE A 82 35.68 3.55 9.28
CA PHE A 82 34.44 3.97 9.92
C PHE A 82 34.73 5.12 10.88
N GLU A 83 33.85 6.10 10.89
CA GLU A 83 33.84 7.15 11.91
C GLU A 83 33.58 6.48 13.27
N HIS A 84 34.51 6.65 14.22
CA HIS A 84 34.39 6.05 15.56
C HIS A 84 33.30 6.72 16.40
N THR A 85 32.88 7.92 16.02
CA THR A 85 31.85 8.68 16.70
C THR A 85 30.55 8.64 15.92
N VAL A 86 29.61 7.80 16.33
CA VAL A 86 28.26 7.78 15.77
C VAL A 86 27.30 8.52 16.71
N THR A 87 26.49 9.40 16.14
CA THR A 87 25.40 10.06 16.90
C THR A 87 24.17 9.16 16.85
N GLY A 88 23.74 8.66 18.00
CA GLY A 88 22.47 7.95 18.11
C GLY A 88 21.31 8.94 18.04
N ILE A 89 20.42 8.73 17.07
CA ILE A 89 19.13 9.45 17.01
C ILE A 89 18.05 8.47 17.42
N GLU A 90 17.27 8.82 18.43
CA GLU A 90 16.14 8.02 18.86
C GLU A 90 15.06 7.98 17.76
N ILE A 91 14.61 6.78 17.43
CA ILE A 91 13.51 6.59 16.48
C ILE A 91 12.22 6.96 17.19
N ARG A 92 11.55 8.01 16.71
CA ARG A 92 10.26 8.44 17.25
C ARG A 92 9.20 7.36 17.07
N HIS A 93 8.22 7.34 17.97
CA HIS A 93 7.09 6.45 17.82
C HIS A 93 6.23 6.88 16.62
N HIS A 94 5.62 5.92 15.90
CA HIS A 94 4.87 6.20 14.65
C HIS A 94 3.73 7.23 14.82
N ARG A 95 3.18 7.38 16.03
CA ARG A 95 2.13 8.36 16.35
C ARG A 95 2.66 9.79 16.47
N ASP A 96 3.94 9.96 16.74
CA ASP A 96 4.56 11.26 16.99
C ASP A 96 4.91 12.00 15.70
N TYR A 97 4.85 11.30 14.56
CA TYR A 97 5.02 11.91 13.25
C TYR A 97 3.79 12.74 12.86
N PRO A 98 3.97 13.91 12.20
CA PRO A 98 2.88 14.68 11.61
C PRO A 98 2.00 13.83 10.70
N ALA A 99 0.70 14.16 10.59
CA ALA A 99 -0.25 13.39 9.79
C ALA A 99 0.13 13.30 8.31
N CYS A 100 0.76 14.36 7.75
CA CYS A 100 1.28 14.36 6.38
C CYS A 100 2.39 13.31 6.20
N ASP A 101 3.36 13.29 7.11
CA ASP A 101 4.49 12.37 7.06
C ASP A 101 4.00 10.94 7.27
N ARG A 102 3.02 10.75 8.16
CA ARG A 102 2.44 9.42 8.35
C ARG A 102 1.77 8.88 7.09
N LYS A 103 1.04 9.73 6.38
CA LYS A 103 0.37 9.35 5.13
C LYS A 103 1.39 9.07 4.00
N LEU A 104 2.55 9.72 4.04
CA LEU A 104 3.62 9.48 3.08
C LEU A 104 4.40 8.20 3.39
N MET A 105 4.64 7.92 4.67
CA MET A 105 5.46 6.79 5.11
C MET A 105 4.68 5.47 5.19
N TRP A 106 3.39 5.52 5.55
CA TRP A 106 2.58 4.32 5.77
C TRP A 106 1.40 4.26 4.83
N ASN A 107 1.27 3.11 4.17
CA ASN A 107 0.10 2.78 3.39
C ASN A 107 -1.09 2.50 4.31
N SER A 108 -2.27 2.96 3.92
CA SER A 108 -3.49 2.63 4.66
C SER A 108 -3.85 1.16 4.52
N PHE A 109 -4.61 0.59 5.46
CA PHE A 109 -5.09 -0.79 5.35
C PHE A 109 -5.89 -1.02 4.06
N ALA A 110 -6.73 -0.06 3.67
CA ALA A 110 -7.51 -0.13 2.43
C ALA A 110 -6.60 -0.18 1.18
N GLU A 111 -5.49 0.54 1.19
CA GLU A 111 -4.50 0.53 0.12
C GLU A 111 -3.71 -0.79 0.09
N ILE A 112 -3.32 -1.32 1.24
CA ILE A 112 -2.69 -2.65 1.34
C ILE A 112 -3.63 -3.72 0.79
N GLN A 113 -4.92 -3.67 1.14
CA GLN A 113 -5.92 -4.60 0.62
C GLN A 113 -6.07 -4.48 -0.90
N ALA A 114 -6.18 -3.25 -1.42
CA ALA A 114 -6.27 -3.01 -2.87
C ALA A 114 -5.02 -3.51 -3.61
N ASN A 115 -3.83 -3.31 -3.04
CA ASN A 115 -2.58 -3.81 -3.59
C ASN A 115 -2.52 -5.34 -3.55
N ALA A 116 -2.98 -5.97 -2.47
CA ALA A 116 -3.06 -7.42 -2.37
C ALA A 116 -4.01 -8.01 -3.43
N ASP A 117 -5.20 -7.43 -3.59
CA ASP A 117 -6.17 -7.86 -4.61
C ASP A 117 -5.59 -7.71 -6.02
N ARG A 118 -4.87 -6.62 -6.28
CA ARG A 118 -4.14 -6.39 -7.55
C ARG A 118 -3.08 -7.48 -7.76
N ASN A 119 -2.22 -7.71 -6.79
CA ASN A 119 -1.14 -8.70 -6.88
C ASN A 119 -1.70 -10.12 -7.11
N ILE A 120 -2.81 -10.47 -6.47
CA ILE A 120 -3.49 -11.77 -6.69
C ILE A 120 -3.97 -11.88 -8.14
N ASN A 121 -4.57 -10.82 -8.68
CA ASN A 121 -5.04 -10.80 -10.07
C ASN A 121 -3.88 -10.91 -11.08
N GLU A 122 -2.78 -10.21 -10.83
CA GLU A 122 -1.56 -10.28 -11.65
C GLU A 122 -0.92 -11.67 -11.58
N PHE A 123 -0.73 -12.22 -10.37
CA PHE A 123 -0.17 -13.55 -10.20
C PHE A 123 -1.04 -14.65 -10.81
N ARG A 124 -2.36 -14.50 -10.74
CA ARG A 124 -3.31 -15.40 -11.42
C ARG A 124 -3.17 -15.33 -12.94
N HIS A 125 -2.94 -14.13 -13.49
CA HIS A 125 -2.73 -13.95 -14.92
C HIS A 125 -1.43 -14.61 -15.39
N ASP A 126 -0.39 -14.59 -14.55
CA ASP A 126 0.91 -15.22 -14.80
C ASP A 126 0.91 -16.73 -14.48
N GLY A 127 -0.28 -17.34 -14.39
CA GLY A 127 -0.45 -18.77 -14.21
C GLY A 127 -0.06 -19.29 -12.83
N TRP A 128 -0.03 -18.44 -11.81
CA TRP A 128 0.41 -18.78 -10.45
C TRP A 128 1.87 -19.27 -10.39
N GLN A 129 2.70 -18.87 -11.36
CA GLN A 129 4.10 -19.27 -11.47
C GLN A 129 5.00 -18.04 -11.40
N TRP A 130 5.71 -17.86 -10.28
CA TRP A 130 6.59 -16.70 -10.08
C TRP A 130 7.77 -16.63 -11.08
N ARG A 131 8.09 -17.75 -11.75
CA ARG A 131 9.10 -17.84 -12.81
C ARG A 131 8.65 -17.25 -14.14
N ASN A 132 7.33 -17.14 -14.34
CA ASN A 132 6.73 -16.58 -15.54
C ASN A 132 6.11 -15.21 -15.23
N ALA A 133 6.65 -14.50 -14.24
CA ALA A 133 6.21 -13.15 -13.94
C ALA A 133 6.41 -12.27 -15.18
N THR A 134 5.39 -11.48 -15.53
CA THR A 134 5.45 -10.61 -16.71
C THR A 134 6.64 -9.65 -16.63
N GLU A 135 7.50 -9.66 -17.65
CA GLU A 135 8.68 -8.79 -17.74
C GLU A 135 8.30 -7.34 -18.07
N GLU A 136 9.19 -6.38 -17.77
CA GLU A 136 8.97 -4.95 -18.06
C GLU A 136 8.70 -4.66 -19.54
N SER A 137 9.29 -5.45 -20.44
CA SER A 137 9.12 -5.37 -21.90
C SER A 137 7.69 -5.69 -22.35
N GLU A 138 6.94 -6.47 -21.56
CA GLU A 138 5.57 -6.90 -21.81
C GLU A 138 4.53 -6.09 -21.02
N MET A 139 4.98 -5.17 -20.15
CA MET A 139 4.10 -4.27 -19.42
C MET A 139 3.53 -3.16 -20.31
N VAL A 140 2.34 -2.67 -19.97
CA VAL A 140 1.68 -1.58 -20.69
C VAL A 140 2.13 -0.24 -20.11
N VAL A 141 2.73 0.61 -20.93
CA VAL A 141 3.06 2.00 -20.56
C VAL A 141 1.78 2.85 -20.52
N GLN A 142 1.48 3.45 -19.37
CA GLN A 142 0.41 4.44 -19.24
C GLN A 142 0.83 5.82 -19.76
N SER A 143 -0.13 6.72 -19.94
CA SER A 143 0.11 8.09 -20.41
C SER A 143 1.07 8.91 -19.52
N VAL A 144 1.24 8.52 -18.25
CA VAL A 144 2.14 9.17 -17.28
C VAL A 144 3.55 8.55 -17.30
N GLY A 145 3.77 7.52 -18.13
CA GLY A 145 5.03 6.77 -18.18
C GLY A 145 5.12 5.61 -17.19
N GLU A 146 4.07 5.35 -16.41
CA GLU A 146 4.02 4.21 -15.48
C GLU A 146 3.81 2.89 -16.24
N LEU A 147 4.66 1.90 -15.96
CA LEU A 147 4.48 0.53 -16.43
C LEU A 147 3.45 -0.19 -15.58
N VAL A 148 2.43 -0.77 -16.22
CA VAL A 148 1.38 -1.53 -15.53
C VAL A 148 1.14 -2.86 -16.19
N HIS A 149 0.96 -3.87 -15.35
CA HIS A 149 0.66 -5.21 -15.76
C HIS A 149 -0.59 -5.27 -16.69
N PRO A 150 -0.56 -6.02 -17.79
CA PRO A 150 -1.68 -6.09 -18.75
C PRO A 150 -3.02 -6.47 -18.09
N ALA A 151 -3.02 -7.38 -17.12
CA ALA A 151 -4.21 -7.77 -16.36
C ALA A 151 -4.85 -6.58 -15.62
N SER A 152 -4.02 -5.80 -14.91
CA SER A 152 -4.46 -4.63 -14.15
C SER A 152 -4.94 -3.50 -15.08
N TYR A 153 -4.30 -3.34 -16.25
CA TYR A 153 -4.73 -2.35 -17.25
C TYR A 153 -6.13 -2.67 -17.80
N LYS A 154 -6.41 -3.93 -18.15
CA LYS A 154 -7.72 -4.37 -18.65
C LYS A 154 -8.83 -4.13 -17.62
N SER A 155 -8.60 -4.50 -16.36
CA SER A 155 -9.56 -4.27 -15.27
C SER A 155 -9.88 -2.79 -15.06
N ARG A 156 -8.87 -1.90 -15.14
CA ARG A 156 -9.08 -0.45 -15.01
C ARG A 156 -9.89 0.14 -16.18
N LYS A 157 -9.68 -0.33 -17.41
CA LYS A 157 -10.44 0.13 -18.59
C LYS A 157 -11.87 -0.40 -18.63
N ALA A 158 -12.09 -1.61 -18.14
CA ALA A 158 -13.39 -2.27 -18.11
C ALA A 158 -14.29 -1.78 -16.95
N ALA A 159 -13.74 -1.09 -15.95
CA ALA A 159 -14.50 -0.58 -14.83
C ALA A 159 -15.67 0.29 -15.34
N PRO A 160 -16.94 -0.10 -15.10
CA PRO A 160 -18.08 0.64 -15.60
C PRO A 160 -17.99 2.06 -15.03
N LYS A 161 -18.03 3.07 -15.91
CA LYS A 161 -18.20 4.46 -15.45
C LYS A 161 -19.42 4.43 -14.55
N ARG A 162 -19.23 4.69 -13.25
CA ARG A 162 -20.29 4.70 -12.25
C ARG A 162 -21.32 5.72 -12.74
N LYS A 163 -22.32 5.27 -13.50
CA LYS A 163 -23.43 6.12 -13.93
C LYS A 163 -24.01 6.61 -12.61
N GLY A 164 -23.91 7.92 -12.38
CA GLY A 164 -24.16 8.53 -11.08
C GLY A 164 -25.38 7.86 -10.46
N ARG A 165 -25.17 7.17 -9.33
CA ARG A 165 -26.20 6.37 -8.67
C ARG A 165 -27.34 7.34 -8.40
N LYS A 166 -28.40 7.31 -9.23
CA LYS A 166 -29.55 8.20 -9.07
C LYS A 166 -30.04 7.94 -7.66
N LYS A 167 -29.85 8.90 -6.76
CA LYS A 167 -30.34 8.82 -5.39
C LYS A 167 -31.85 8.74 -5.51
N THR A 168 -32.40 7.54 -5.53
CA THR A 168 -33.84 7.35 -5.38
C THR A 168 -34.13 7.93 -4.00
N ARG A 169 -34.78 9.10 -3.98
CA ARG A 169 -35.29 9.72 -2.76
C ARG A 169 -36.36 8.77 -2.25
N VAL A 170 -35.97 7.79 -1.45
CA VAL A 170 -36.90 6.98 -0.67
C VAL A 170 -37.58 7.96 0.27
N HIS A 171 -38.79 8.38 -0.09
CA HIS A 171 -39.67 9.15 0.77
C HIS A 171 -39.98 8.28 1.99
N ARG A 172 -39.26 8.48 3.09
CA ARG A 172 -39.69 8.03 4.42
C ARG A 172 -41.04 8.69 4.70
N ARG A 173 -42.13 7.97 4.46
CA ARG A 173 -43.45 8.34 4.98
C ARG A 173 -43.32 8.31 6.49
N LYS A 174 -43.29 9.50 7.12
CA LYS A 174 -43.45 9.64 8.57
C LYS A 174 -44.82 9.06 8.91
N GLY A 175 -44.82 7.87 9.51
CA GLY A 175 -45.97 7.31 10.19
C GLY A 175 -46.38 8.25 11.31
N ARG A 176 -47.48 8.96 11.08
CA ARG A 176 -48.18 9.78 12.06
C ARG A 176 -49.33 8.92 12.56
N GLN A 177 -49.22 8.29 13.73
CA GLN A 177 -50.37 7.74 14.47
C GLN A 177 -50.08 7.89 15.97
N TYR A 178 -50.66 8.91 16.62
CA TYR A 178 -51.98 8.98 17.29
C TYR A 178 -51.83 8.68 18.79
N SER A 179 -51.89 9.77 19.55
CA SER A 179 -52.28 9.83 20.96
C SER A 179 -53.66 9.23 21.18
N ARG A 180 -53.78 8.30 22.16
CA ARG A 180 -54.97 7.94 22.96
C ARG A 180 -54.61 6.67 23.76
N GLY A 181 -54.68 6.61 25.08
CA GLY A 181 -55.12 7.54 26.10
C GLY A 181 -54.56 7.13 27.46
#